data_AF-A0A923DHK2-F1
#
_entry.id   AF-A0A923DHK2-F1
#
_cell.length_a   1.000
_cell.length_b   1.000
_cell.length_c   1.000
_cell.angle_alpha   90.00
_cell.angle_beta   90.00
_cell.angle_gamma   90.00
#
_symmetry.space_group_name_H-M   'P 1'
#
loop_
_entity.id
_entity.type
_entity.pdbx_description
1 polymer ?
#
loop_
_entity_poly.entity_id
_entity_poly.type
_entity_poly.pdbx_seq_one_letter_code
_entity_poly.pdbx_strand_id
1 'polypeptide(L)'
;MRKKLIAFQFYFCSLLFIGSSSLYAQSDILPAVTISTNVDLLSRYIWRGQDYGHAPSIQPGISATWKDFTFGAWGAYTITGSGGQETDFYLEKTIGHFTFSMLDYWSFDDISSMDFFNYNRETTQHLPEAQVLFSGGEKLPFNLLGSYLFAVGDPSQSIYLELQYLYSTPAVELQFFAGYQAKGEYYASKPAFVNVGCTAIRTIEVTDNMSIPLSLSLIVNPSKKSTYLVAGITF
;
A
#
# COMPACT_ATOMS: atom_id res chain seq x y z
N MET A 1 20.59 31.12 23.42
CA MET A 1 19.70 30.72 22.31
C MET A 1 19.92 29.25 22.01
N ARG A 2 19.02 28.38 22.51
CA ARG A 2 19.11 26.92 22.33
C ARG A 2 18.52 26.57 20.96
N LYS A 3 19.34 26.01 20.07
CA LYS A 3 18.88 25.34 18.85
C LYS A 3 18.08 24.11 19.28
N LYS A 4 16.76 24.11 19.06
CA LYS A 4 15.96 22.88 19.10
C LYS A 4 16.23 22.15 17.78
N LEU A 5 17.02 21.06 17.84
CA LEU A 5 16.99 20.02 16.82
C LEU A 5 15.58 19.42 16.87
N ILE A 6 14.78 19.69 15.84
CA ILE A 6 13.52 18.97 15.62
C ILE A 6 13.92 17.68 14.91
N ALA A 7 13.77 16.55 15.59
CA ALA A 7 13.88 15.23 15.00
C ALA A 7 12.77 15.08 13.97
N PHE A 8 13.12 14.96 12.69
CA PHE A 8 12.17 14.71 11.62
C PHE A 8 11.99 13.20 11.51
N GLN A 9 10.85 12.71 12.00
CA GLN A 9 10.45 11.31 11.97
C GLN A 9 9.68 11.10 10.66
N PHE A 10 10.32 10.54 9.63
CA PHE A 10 9.72 10.39 8.30
C PHE A 10 8.80 9.17 8.26
N TYR A 11 7.50 9.43 8.15
CA TYR A 11 6.44 8.45 7.87
C TYR A 11 6.08 8.51 6.37
N PHE A 12 5.53 7.39 5.89
CA PHE A 12 4.59 7.24 4.78
C PHE A 12 5.09 6.63 3.46
N CYS A 13 4.24 5.73 2.95
CA CYS A 13 4.49 4.75 1.92
C CYS A 13 3.18 4.59 1.12
N SER A 14 3.27 4.47 -0.20
CA SER A 14 2.12 4.21 -1.07
C SER A 14 2.41 3.01 -1.96
N LEU A 15 2.05 1.83 -1.44
CA LEU A 15 1.66 0.57 -2.09
C LEU A 15 1.76 -0.49 -0.97
N LEU A 16 0.68 -0.59 -0.18
CA LEU A 16 0.56 -1.44 1.02
C LEU A 16 1.64 -1.25 2.08
N PHE A 17 1.74 -0.03 2.60
CA PHE A 17 2.34 0.21 3.91
C PHE A 17 1.48 1.27 4.58
N ILE A 18 0.58 0.80 5.43
CA ILE A 18 -0.32 1.63 6.21
C ILE A 18 0.54 2.40 7.21
N GLY A 19 0.80 3.67 6.90
CA GLY A 19 1.49 4.57 7.80
C GLY A 19 0.61 4.86 9.01
N SER A 20 1.09 4.47 10.19
CA SER A 20 0.47 4.78 11.47
C SER A 20 0.43 6.29 11.71
N SER A 21 -0.76 6.90 11.68
CA SER A 21 -0.97 8.17 12.38
C SER A 21 -0.95 7.89 13.89
N SER A 22 0.14 8.28 14.56
CA SER A 22 0.20 8.26 16.03
C SER A 22 -0.55 9.49 16.55
N LEU A 23 -1.77 9.31 17.06
CA LEU A 23 -2.39 10.30 17.95
C LEU A 23 -1.58 10.31 19.26
N TYR A 24 -0.77 11.34 19.46
CA TYR A 24 -0.13 11.58 20.75
C TYR A 24 -1.19 12.01 21.78
N ALA A 25 -1.79 11.04 22.45
CA ALA A 25 -2.38 11.25 23.76
C ALA A 25 -1.28 11.12 24.82
N GLN A 26 -1.07 12.20 25.56
CA GLN A 26 -0.04 12.37 26.56
C GLN A 26 -0.25 11.42 27.75
N SER A 27 0.53 10.33 27.81
CA SER A 27 0.87 9.63 29.07
C SER A 27 2.13 8.80 28.86
N ASP A 28 3.10 8.90 29.76
CA ASP A 28 4.42 8.22 29.73
C ASP A 28 4.35 6.69 29.97
N ILE A 29 3.29 6.05 29.52
CA ILE A 29 3.14 4.59 29.44
C ILE A 29 2.88 4.29 27.98
N LEU A 30 3.88 3.80 27.25
CA LEU A 30 3.65 3.24 25.91
C LEU A 30 2.56 2.17 26.07
N PRO A 31 1.39 2.30 25.42
CA PRO A 31 0.38 1.27 25.51
C PRO A 31 0.99 -0.03 24.98
N ALA A 32 0.65 -1.16 25.60
CA ALA A 32 1.15 -2.46 25.15
C ALA A 32 0.86 -2.69 23.66
N VAL A 33 -0.25 -2.12 23.17
CA VAL A 33 -0.69 -2.18 21.77
C VAL A 33 -0.95 -0.77 21.26
N THR A 34 -0.42 -0.44 20.07
CA THR A 34 -0.73 0.81 19.35
C THR A 34 -1.77 0.53 18.28
N ILE A 35 -2.83 1.34 18.24
CA ILE A 35 -3.86 1.26 17.19
C ILE A 35 -3.66 2.42 16.20
N SER A 36 -3.82 2.14 14.91
CA SER A 36 -3.81 3.16 13.86
C SER A 36 -5.00 2.99 12.93
N THR A 37 -5.49 4.11 12.43
CA THR A 37 -6.60 4.15 11.47
C THR A 37 -6.26 5.17 10.39
N ASN A 38 -6.66 4.89 9.16
CA ASN A 38 -6.57 5.84 8.05
C ASN A 38 -7.78 5.70 7.13
N VAL A 39 -8.05 6.75 6.37
CA VAL A 39 -8.97 6.67 5.23
C VAL A 39 -8.33 7.40 4.06
N ASP A 40 -8.12 6.68 2.96
CA ASP A 40 -7.66 7.29 1.72
C ASP A 40 -8.82 7.54 0.76
N LEU A 41 -8.80 8.68 0.08
CA LEU A 41 -9.66 8.99 -1.03
C LEU A 41 -8.80 9.13 -2.28
N LEU A 42 -8.94 8.18 -3.21
CA LEU A 42 -8.25 8.18 -4.48
C LEU A 42 -9.21 8.50 -5.62
N SER A 43 -8.75 9.31 -6.56
CA SER A 43 -9.45 9.52 -7.84
C SER A 43 -9.60 8.23 -8.66
N ARG A 44 -8.74 7.23 -8.39
CA ARG A 44 -8.77 5.89 -8.99
C ARG A 44 -7.93 4.90 -8.19
N TYR A 45 -8.39 3.65 -8.06
CA TYR A 45 -7.58 2.58 -7.48
C TYR A 45 -6.69 1.92 -8.57
N ILE A 46 -5.39 2.19 -8.50
CA ILE A 46 -4.38 1.54 -9.35
C ILE A 46 -3.46 0.69 -8.47
N TRP A 47 -3.48 -0.62 -8.62
CA TRP A 47 -2.62 -1.55 -7.87
C TRP A 47 -1.56 -2.16 -8.79
N ARG A 48 -0.28 -1.88 -8.54
CA ARG A 48 0.87 -2.35 -9.34
C ARG A 48 0.65 -2.18 -10.86
N GLY A 49 0.12 -1.02 -11.25
CA GLY A 49 -0.18 -0.66 -12.64
C GLY A 49 -1.45 -1.29 -13.22
N GLN A 50 -2.26 -1.98 -12.42
CA GLN A 50 -3.58 -2.51 -12.80
C GLN A 50 -4.70 -1.57 -12.34
N ASP A 51 -5.71 -1.37 -13.19
CA ASP A 51 -6.85 -0.50 -12.90
C ASP A 51 -8.03 -1.31 -12.35
N TYR A 52 -8.48 -0.98 -11.14
CA TYR A 52 -9.53 -1.69 -10.40
C TYR A 52 -10.87 -0.94 -10.45
N GLY A 53 -11.31 -0.55 -11.65
CA GLY A 53 -12.70 -0.13 -11.87
C GLY A 53 -12.89 1.33 -12.29
N HIS A 54 -11.83 2.03 -12.71
CA HIS A 54 -11.91 3.36 -13.34
C HIS A 54 -12.64 4.47 -12.55
N ALA A 55 -13.00 4.21 -11.30
CA ALA A 55 -13.83 5.06 -10.46
C ALA A 55 -13.05 5.56 -9.23
N PRO A 56 -13.48 6.67 -8.62
CA PRO A 56 -12.97 7.08 -7.31
C PRO A 56 -13.15 5.96 -6.28
N SER A 57 -12.14 5.79 -5.44
CA SER A 57 -12.08 4.74 -4.43
C SER A 57 -11.89 5.37 -3.04
N ILE A 58 -12.67 4.90 -2.08
CA ILE A 58 -12.48 5.16 -0.66
C ILE A 58 -11.84 3.93 -0.02
N GLN A 59 -10.78 4.13 0.76
CA GLN A 59 -9.94 3.04 1.22
C GLN A 59 -9.67 3.15 2.72
N PRO A 60 -10.53 2.57 3.57
CA PRO A 60 -10.32 2.58 5.01
C PRO A 60 -9.26 1.55 5.42
N GLY A 61 -8.52 1.88 6.48
CA GLY A 61 -7.56 0.97 7.10
C GLY A 61 -7.63 1.05 8.62
N ILE A 62 -7.40 -0.09 9.27
CA ILE A 62 -7.20 -0.21 10.71
C ILE A 62 -6.09 -1.21 11.00
N SER A 63 -5.24 -0.90 11.97
CA SER A 63 -4.17 -1.80 12.40
C SER A 63 -3.92 -1.74 13.89
N ALA A 64 -3.38 -2.85 14.41
CA ALA A 64 -2.93 -3.01 15.78
C ALA A 64 -1.48 -3.52 15.77
N THR A 65 -0.60 -2.81 16.47
CA THR A 65 0.82 -3.14 16.57
C THR A 65 1.22 -3.50 17.99
N TRP A 66 1.88 -4.65 18.15
CA TRP A 66 2.42 -5.16 19.41
C TRP A 66 3.81 -5.77 19.19
N LYS A 67 4.85 -5.22 19.83
CA LYS A 67 6.24 -5.72 19.74
C LYS A 67 6.71 -5.98 18.30
N ASP A 68 6.56 -4.97 17.44
CA ASP A 68 6.93 -5.01 16.01
C ASP A 68 6.13 -5.98 15.15
N PHE A 69 5.08 -6.60 15.69
CA PHE A 69 4.06 -7.30 14.91
C PHE A 69 2.89 -6.38 14.67
N THR A 70 2.45 -6.27 13.43
CA THR A 70 1.29 -5.47 13.03
C THR A 70 0.27 -6.39 12.38
N PHE A 71 -0.96 -6.39 12.90
CA PHE A 71 -2.11 -7.02 12.24
C PHE A 71 -3.09 -5.93 11.83
N GLY A 72 -3.66 -6.03 10.65
CA GLY A 72 -4.63 -5.05 10.21
C GLY A 72 -5.55 -5.54 9.12
N ALA A 73 -6.52 -4.69 8.85
CA ALA A 73 -7.45 -4.81 7.75
C ALA A 73 -7.42 -3.52 6.93
N TRP A 74 -7.59 -3.68 5.63
CA TRP A 74 -7.70 -2.57 4.68
C TRP A 74 -8.81 -2.89 3.70
N GLY A 75 -9.45 -1.89 3.12
CA GLY A 75 -10.40 -2.11 2.04
C GLY A 75 -10.23 -1.08 0.95
N ALA A 76 -10.73 -1.41 -0.24
CA ALA A 76 -10.92 -0.46 -1.31
C ALA A 76 -12.33 -0.60 -1.86
N TYR A 77 -13.06 0.51 -1.83
CA TYR A 77 -14.44 0.52 -2.26
C TYR A 77 -14.69 1.59 -3.32
N THR A 78 -15.37 1.22 -4.41
CA THR A 78 -15.75 2.20 -5.44
C THR A 78 -16.89 3.07 -4.94
N ILE A 79 -16.75 4.39 -5.03
CA ILE A 79 -17.76 5.35 -4.55
C ILE A 79 -18.98 5.39 -5.49
N THR A 80 -18.76 5.13 -6.78
CA THR A 80 -19.82 5.15 -7.80
C THR A 80 -19.47 4.20 -8.94
N GLY A 81 -20.50 3.74 -9.64
CA GLY A 81 -20.35 2.81 -10.75
C GLY A 81 -20.20 1.36 -10.31
N SER A 82 -19.96 0.48 -11.28
CA SER A 82 -19.61 -0.92 -11.06
C SER A 82 -18.10 -1.04 -10.88
N GLY A 83 -17.66 -1.76 -9.85
CA GLY A 83 -16.25 -2.12 -9.65
C GLY A 83 -16.10 -3.24 -8.64
N GLY A 84 -14.93 -3.87 -8.63
CA GLY A 84 -14.57 -4.84 -7.60
C GLY A 84 -14.33 -4.11 -6.29
N GLN A 85 -14.98 -4.58 -5.24
CA GLN A 85 -14.73 -4.20 -3.86
C GLN A 85 -13.63 -5.11 -3.31
N GLU A 86 -12.90 -4.66 -2.30
CA GLU A 86 -11.82 -5.44 -1.71
C GLU A 86 -11.77 -5.25 -0.20
N THR A 87 -11.46 -6.32 0.52
CA THR A 87 -11.15 -6.27 1.94
C THR A 87 -10.00 -7.22 2.23
N ASP A 88 -8.89 -6.65 2.65
CA ASP A 88 -7.65 -7.35 2.84
C ASP A 88 -7.36 -7.52 4.32
N PHE A 89 -6.77 -8.65 4.66
CA PHE A 89 -6.19 -8.87 5.98
C PHE A 89 -4.69 -9.08 5.84
N TYR A 90 -3.93 -8.51 6.76
CA TYR A 90 -2.49 -8.62 6.71
C TYR A 90 -1.88 -8.78 8.10
N LEU A 91 -0.74 -9.45 8.11
CA LEU A 91 0.14 -9.60 9.27
C LEU A 91 1.56 -9.28 8.83
N GLU A 92 2.21 -8.39 9.57
CA GLU A 92 3.56 -7.94 9.28
C GLU A 92 4.46 -8.05 10.49
N LYS A 93 5.74 -8.21 10.22
CA LYS A 93 6.80 -8.07 11.23
C LYS A 93 8.00 -7.36 10.65
N THR A 94 8.46 -6.33 11.35
CA THR A 94 9.70 -5.64 11.01
C THR A 94 10.87 -6.11 11.88
N ILE A 95 11.99 -6.45 11.25
CA ILE A 95 13.24 -6.84 11.89
C ILE A 95 14.39 -6.09 11.20
N GLY A 96 14.88 -5.04 11.85
CA GLY A 96 15.92 -4.18 11.28
C GLY A 96 15.45 -3.51 9.99
N HIS A 97 16.14 -3.77 8.88
CA HIS A 97 15.82 -3.21 7.56
C HIS A 97 14.78 -4.03 6.77
N PHE A 98 14.29 -5.13 7.32
CA PHE A 98 13.39 -6.04 6.62
C PHE A 98 12.00 -6.04 7.25
N THR A 99 10.98 -5.95 6.42
CA THR A 99 9.59 -6.20 6.80
C THR A 99 9.11 -7.43 6.07
N PHE A 100 8.55 -8.39 6.81
CA PHE A 100 7.94 -9.60 6.29
C PHE A 100 6.44 -9.47 6.44
N SER A 101 5.69 -9.66 5.35
CA SER A 101 4.24 -9.51 5.36
C SER A 101 3.57 -10.75 4.77
N MET A 102 2.46 -11.15 5.37
CA MET A 102 1.50 -12.08 4.81
C MET A 102 0.20 -11.31 4.61
N LEU A 103 -0.34 -11.38 3.40
CA LEU A 103 -1.58 -10.71 3.04
C LEU A 103 -2.55 -11.73 2.48
N ASP A 104 -3.83 -11.44 2.63
CA ASP A 104 -4.92 -12.15 2.00
C ASP A 104 -5.86 -11.11 1.39
N TYR A 105 -5.80 -10.97 0.06
CA TYR A 105 -6.71 -10.09 -0.67
C TYR A 105 -8.03 -10.81 -0.91
N TRP A 106 -9.13 -10.25 -0.42
CA TRP A 106 -10.46 -10.77 -0.70
C TRP A 106 -11.23 -9.75 -1.54
N SER A 107 -11.26 -9.98 -2.85
CA SER A 107 -12.03 -9.18 -3.78
C SER A 107 -13.44 -9.72 -3.94
N PHE A 108 -14.44 -8.84 -4.03
CA PHE A 108 -15.84 -9.22 -4.18
C PHE A 108 -16.63 -8.22 -5.03
N ASP A 109 -17.83 -8.61 -5.45
CA ASP A 109 -18.80 -7.69 -6.05
C ASP A 109 -20.12 -7.71 -5.27
N ASP A 110 -20.87 -6.61 -5.32
CA ASP A 110 -22.13 -6.47 -4.58
C ASP A 110 -23.31 -7.22 -5.23
N ILE A 111 -23.07 -7.89 -6.36
CA ILE A 111 -24.11 -8.49 -7.21
C ILE A 111 -24.18 -10.01 -7.00
N SER A 112 -23.04 -10.64 -6.77
CA SER A 112 -22.91 -12.08 -6.57
C SER A 112 -22.81 -12.43 -5.09
N SER A 113 -23.47 -13.52 -4.68
CA SER A 113 -23.36 -14.04 -3.32
C SER A 113 -21.99 -14.70 -3.14
N MET A 114 -20.98 -13.91 -2.78
CA MET A 114 -19.64 -14.40 -2.47
C MET A 114 -19.53 -14.77 -0.99
N ASP A 115 -18.88 -15.91 -0.72
CA ASP A 115 -18.64 -16.40 0.63
C ASP A 115 -17.19 -16.15 1.03
N PHE A 116 -16.99 -15.27 2.03
CA PHE A 116 -15.69 -15.00 2.62
C PHE A 116 -15.04 -16.24 3.25
N PHE A 117 -15.82 -17.23 3.70
CA PHE A 117 -15.26 -18.45 4.28
C PHE A 117 -15.03 -19.56 3.25
N ASN A 118 -15.16 -19.26 1.96
CA ASN A 118 -14.85 -20.20 0.91
C ASN A 118 -13.34 -20.27 0.62
N TYR A 119 -12.68 -21.25 1.25
CA TYR A 119 -11.26 -21.56 1.03
C TYR A 119 -11.03 -22.67 0.00
N ASN A 120 -12.05 -23.03 -0.79
CA ASN A 120 -11.88 -23.99 -1.89
C ASN A 120 -10.99 -23.39 -2.98
N ARG A 121 -9.88 -24.05 -3.29
CA ARG A 121 -8.86 -23.57 -4.22
C ARG A 121 -9.39 -23.16 -5.61
N GLU A 122 -10.47 -23.77 -6.09
CA GLU A 122 -11.00 -23.52 -7.44
C GLU A 122 -12.03 -22.39 -7.50
N THR A 123 -12.66 -22.07 -6.37
CA THR A 123 -13.80 -21.13 -6.32
C THR A 123 -13.61 -19.97 -5.35
N THR A 124 -12.54 -20.01 -4.56
CA THR A 124 -12.19 -18.95 -3.62
C THR A 124 -11.89 -17.63 -4.33
N GLN A 125 -12.27 -16.53 -3.68
CA GLN A 125 -11.89 -15.17 -4.09
C GLN A 125 -10.67 -14.64 -3.35
N HIS A 126 -10.07 -15.48 -2.50
CA HIS A 126 -8.88 -15.15 -1.76
C HIS A 126 -7.64 -15.25 -2.65
N LEU A 127 -6.78 -14.24 -2.53
CA LEU A 127 -5.47 -14.19 -3.16
C LEU A 127 -4.42 -13.98 -2.07
N PRO A 128 -3.97 -15.05 -1.39
CA PRO A 128 -2.89 -14.92 -0.42
C PRO A 128 -1.57 -14.52 -1.08
N GLU A 129 -0.80 -13.68 -0.39
CA GLU A 129 0.52 -13.19 -0.80
C GLU A 129 1.51 -13.22 0.37
N ALA A 130 2.76 -13.58 0.06
CA ALA A 130 3.90 -13.35 0.94
C ALA A 130 4.78 -12.24 0.37
N GLN A 131 5.24 -11.33 1.23
CA GLN A 131 6.09 -10.20 0.84
C GLN A 131 7.32 -10.09 1.75
N VAL A 132 8.40 -9.60 1.16
CA VAL A 132 9.58 -9.12 1.88
C VAL A 132 9.93 -7.73 1.33
N LEU A 133 9.89 -6.72 2.19
CA LEU A 133 10.43 -5.40 1.90
C LEU A 133 11.80 -5.27 2.56
N PHE A 134 12.80 -4.84 1.79
CA PHE A 134 14.00 -4.22 2.32
C PHE A 134 13.87 -2.69 2.24
N SER A 135 14.08 -2.00 3.35
CA SER A 135 14.18 -0.54 3.38
C SER A 135 15.59 -0.09 3.73
N GLY A 136 16.20 0.69 2.83
CA GLY A 136 17.53 1.24 3.03
C GLY A 136 17.60 2.34 4.10
N GLY A 137 16.45 2.83 4.58
CA GLY A 137 16.35 3.89 5.57
C GLY A 137 16.99 5.20 5.11
N GLU A 138 17.38 6.06 6.07
CA GLU A 138 17.89 7.41 5.77
C GLU A 138 19.20 7.43 4.95
N LYS A 139 20.01 6.37 5.06
CA LYS A 139 21.34 6.32 4.43
C LYS A 139 21.30 5.83 2.99
N LEU A 140 20.28 5.06 2.65
CA LEU A 140 20.12 4.43 1.35
C LEU A 140 18.68 4.68 0.91
N PRO A 141 18.43 5.70 0.07
CA PRO A 141 17.09 6.16 -0.26
C PRO A 141 16.41 5.23 -1.28
N PHE A 142 16.47 3.93 -1.05
CA PHE A 142 15.81 2.94 -1.88
C PHE A 142 15.12 1.89 -1.02
N ASN A 143 14.01 1.39 -1.56
CA ASN A 143 13.34 0.20 -1.04
C ASN A 143 13.32 -0.86 -2.14
N LEU A 144 13.36 -2.13 -1.73
CA LEU A 144 13.20 -3.27 -2.61
C LEU A 144 12.14 -4.20 -2.06
N LEU A 145 11.03 -4.32 -2.78
CA LEU A 145 9.97 -5.28 -2.50
C LEU A 145 10.18 -6.51 -3.36
N GLY A 146 10.06 -7.69 -2.74
CA GLY A 146 9.82 -8.94 -3.44
C GLY A 146 8.56 -9.58 -2.88
N SER A 147 7.72 -10.10 -3.77
CA SER A 147 6.50 -10.76 -3.37
C SER A 147 6.15 -11.97 -4.20
N TYR A 148 5.30 -12.81 -3.62
CA TYR A 148 4.89 -14.10 -4.16
C TYR A 148 3.39 -14.31 -3.91
N LEU A 149 2.62 -14.37 -4.98
CA LEU A 149 1.22 -14.79 -4.94
C LEU A 149 1.16 -16.32 -4.86
N PHE A 150 0.38 -16.83 -3.92
CA PHE A 150 0.24 -18.28 -3.75
C PHE A 150 -0.65 -18.89 -4.84
N ALA A 151 -0.61 -20.22 -4.95
CA ALA A 151 -1.38 -20.96 -5.97
C ALA A 151 -2.91 -20.98 -5.72
N VAL A 152 -3.34 -20.30 -4.66
CA VAL A 152 -4.73 -20.02 -4.29
C VAL A 152 -5.00 -18.60 -4.80
N GLY A 153 -6.00 -18.41 -5.66
CA GLY A 153 -6.23 -17.14 -6.36
C GLY A 153 -5.28 -16.89 -7.55
N ASP A 154 -4.05 -17.41 -7.54
CA ASP A 154 -3.12 -17.32 -8.68
C ASP A 154 -2.43 -18.67 -9.01
N PRO A 155 -3.01 -19.51 -9.89
CA PRO A 155 -2.41 -20.77 -10.30
C PRO A 155 -0.99 -20.66 -10.88
N SER A 156 -0.62 -19.50 -11.41
CA SER A 156 0.70 -19.27 -12.02
C SER A 156 1.80 -18.97 -10.97
N GLN A 157 1.39 -18.71 -9.72
CA GLN A 157 2.26 -18.41 -8.59
C GLN A 157 3.24 -17.28 -8.92
N SER A 158 2.69 -16.10 -9.19
CA SER A 158 3.41 -14.96 -9.72
C SER A 158 4.40 -14.39 -8.71
N ILE A 159 5.55 -13.95 -9.21
CA ILE A 159 6.55 -13.22 -8.44
C ILE A 159 6.58 -11.79 -8.95
N TYR A 160 6.40 -10.83 -8.04
CA TYR A 160 6.52 -9.41 -8.31
C TYR A 160 7.71 -8.84 -7.56
N LEU A 161 8.47 -7.98 -8.23
CA LEU A 161 9.61 -7.26 -7.67
C LEU A 161 9.39 -5.77 -7.91
N GLU A 162 9.67 -4.92 -6.93
CA GLU A 162 9.61 -3.47 -7.10
C GLU A 162 10.80 -2.77 -6.46
N LEU A 163 11.49 -1.97 -7.26
CA LEU A 163 12.50 -1.03 -6.78
C LEU A 163 11.84 0.33 -6.62
N GLN A 164 12.09 0.96 -5.47
CA GLN A 164 11.70 2.34 -5.21
C GLN A 164 12.93 3.19 -4.93
N TYR A 165 12.93 4.43 -5.41
CA TYR A 165 13.89 5.46 -5.04
C TYR A 165 13.15 6.66 -4.46
N LEU A 166 13.61 7.11 -3.29
CA LEU A 166 13.00 8.17 -2.51
C LEU A 166 13.83 9.45 -2.63
N TYR A 167 13.17 10.57 -2.90
CA TYR A 167 13.80 11.87 -2.95
C TYR A 167 12.91 12.91 -2.28
N SER A 168 13.36 13.44 -1.15
CA SER A 168 12.59 14.41 -0.37
C SER A 168 13.22 15.79 -0.42
N THR A 169 12.36 16.80 -0.56
CA THR A 169 12.68 18.21 -0.39
C THR A 169 11.81 18.79 0.74
N PRO A 170 12.08 20.01 1.24
CA PRO A 170 11.19 20.65 2.21
C PRO A 170 9.75 20.87 1.73
N ALA A 171 9.49 20.81 0.41
CA ALA A 171 8.19 21.13 -0.17
C ALA A 171 7.42 19.91 -0.67
N VAL A 172 8.12 18.85 -1.07
CA VAL A 172 7.56 17.67 -1.73
C VAL A 172 8.47 16.48 -1.53
N GLU A 173 7.85 15.32 -1.37
CA GLU A 173 8.50 14.01 -1.40
C GLU A 173 8.17 13.33 -2.74
N LEU A 174 9.19 12.78 -3.39
CA LEU A 174 9.07 12.05 -4.65
C LEU A 174 9.45 10.60 -4.43
N GLN A 175 8.57 9.69 -4.82
CA GLN A 175 8.81 8.25 -4.85
C GLN A 175 8.78 7.80 -6.30
N PHE A 176 9.94 7.44 -6.83
CA PHE A 176 10.07 6.78 -8.12
C PHE A 176 9.97 5.28 -7.92
N PHE A 177 9.23 4.57 -8.76
CA PHE A 177 9.06 3.13 -8.64
C PHE A 177 9.13 2.42 -10.00
N ALA A 178 9.64 1.20 -9.98
CA ALA A 178 9.69 0.30 -11.11
C ALA A 178 9.41 -1.15 -10.65
N GLY A 179 8.23 -1.63 -11.00
CA GLY A 179 7.66 -2.92 -10.70
C GLY A 179 7.69 -3.88 -11.89
N TYR A 180 8.15 -5.10 -11.64
CA TYR A 180 8.41 -6.13 -12.62
C TYR A 180 7.80 -7.46 -12.17
N GLN A 181 7.01 -8.09 -13.03
CA GLN A 181 6.62 -9.48 -12.82
C GLN A 181 7.76 -10.37 -13.33
N ALA A 182 8.40 -11.11 -12.42
CA ALA A 182 9.51 -12.01 -12.74
C ALA A 182 9.05 -13.41 -13.15
N LYS A 183 7.91 -13.86 -12.62
CA LYS A 183 7.28 -15.17 -12.87
C LYS A 183 5.76 -15.04 -12.82
N GLY A 184 5.07 -15.96 -13.48
CA GLY A 184 3.61 -16.08 -13.45
C GLY A 184 2.95 -15.29 -14.56
N GLU A 185 1.64 -15.12 -14.44
CA GLU A 185 0.78 -14.53 -15.47
C GLU A 185 -0.22 -13.50 -14.90
N TYR A 186 -0.19 -13.21 -13.59
CA TYR A 186 -1.21 -12.40 -12.92
C TYR A 186 -1.23 -10.92 -13.37
N TYR A 187 -0.07 -10.28 -13.49
CA TYR A 187 0.08 -8.87 -13.90
C TYR A 187 0.33 -8.71 -15.41
N ALA A 188 1.00 -9.69 -16.04
CA ALA A 188 1.34 -9.72 -17.46
C ALA A 188 1.48 -11.16 -17.96
N SER A 189 1.29 -11.42 -19.26
CA SER A 189 1.38 -12.79 -19.83
C SER A 189 2.80 -13.38 -19.88
N LYS A 190 3.82 -12.59 -19.55
CA LYS A 190 5.23 -12.97 -19.54
C LYS A 190 6.01 -11.99 -18.67
N PRO A 191 7.27 -12.29 -18.31
CA PRO A 191 8.07 -11.38 -17.51
C PRO A 191 8.16 -9.99 -18.17
N ALA A 192 7.75 -8.96 -17.43
CA ALA A 192 7.60 -7.60 -17.95
C ALA A 192 7.52 -6.57 -16.83
N PHE A 193 7.89 -5.32 -17.16
CA PHE A 193 7.54 -4.17 -16.33
C PHE A 193 6.04 -3.91 -16.44
N VAL A 194 5.40 -3.80 -15.27
CA VAL A 194 3.94 -3.62 -15.15
C VAL A 194 3.58 -2.35 -14.39
N ASN A 195 4.52 -1.76 -13.64
CA ASN A 195 4.29 -0.57 -12.83
C ASN A 195 5.51 0.34 -12.85
N VAL A 196 5.51 1.42 -13.62
CA VAL A 196 6.64 2.37 -13.65
C VAL A 196 6.10 3.77 -13.46
N GLY A 197 6.67 4.56 -12.57
CA GLY A 197 6.11 5.87 -12.32
C GLY A 197 6.79 6.67 -11.22
N CYS A 198 6.10 7.74 -10.84
CA CYS A 198 6.47 8.62 -9.75
C CYS A 198 5.23 9.06 -8.99
N THR A 199 5.29 9.00 -7.67
CA THR A 199 4.32 9.63 -6.77
C THR A 199 4.97 10.85 -6.14
N ALA A 200 4.30 12.00 -6.23
CA ALA A 200 4.64 13.20 -5.47
C ALA A 200 3.70 13.32 -4.28
N ILE A 201 4.24 13.51 -3.09
CA ILE A 201 3.49 13.68 -1.85
C ILE A 201 3.80 15.07 -1.29
N ARG A 202 2.75 15.83 -1.01
CA ARG A 202 2.83 17.14 -0.36
C ARG A 202 1.88 17.18 0.82
N THR A 203 2.42 17.45 2.00
CA THR A 203 1.62 17.67 3.20
C THR A 203 1.09 19.10 3.21
N ILE A 204 -0.22 19.24 3.35
CA ILE A 204 -0.90 20.53 3.45
C ILE A 204 -1.28 20.75 4.91
N GLU A 205 -0.74 21.79 5.54
CA GLU A 205 -1.19 22.24 6.86
C GLU A 205 -2.58 22.85 6.74
N VAL A 206 -3.57 22.27 7.41
CA VAL A 206 -4.95 22.77 7.43
C VAL A 206 -5.20 23.57 8.70
N THR A 207 -4.68 23.10 9.83
CA THR A 207 -4.65 23.80 11.12
C THR A 207 -3.34 23.48 11.84
N ASP A 208 -3.04 24.20 12.93
CA ASP A 208 -1.85 23.95 13.76
C ASP A 208 -1.70 22.48 14.22
N ASN A 209 -2.81 21.74 14.30
CA ASN A 209 -2.86 20.36 14.78
C ASN A 209 -3.30 19.35 13.71
N MET A 210 -3.55 19.79 12.47
CA MET A 210 -4.07 18.93 11.42
C MET A 210 -3.39 19.23 10.10
N SER A 211 -2.75 18.20 9.55
CA SER A 211 -2.15 18.21 8.24
C SER A 211 -2.70 17.07 7.41
N ILE A 212 -2.86 17.32 6.11
CA ILE A 212 -3.43 16.36 5.18
C ILE A 212 -2.38 16.08 4.10
N PRO A 213 -1.90 14.82 3.97
CA PRO A 213 -1.10 14.41 2.83
C PRO A 213 -1.93 14.42 1.54
N LEU A 214 -1.43 15.14 0.54
CA LEU A 214 -1.92 15.09 -0.85
C LEU A 214 -0.92 14.32 -1.69
N SER A 215 -1.39 13.32 -2.43
CA SER A 215 -0.58 12.55 -3.37
C SER A 215 -1.01 12.80 -4.83
N LEU A 216 -0.04 12.79 -5.73
CA LEU A 216 -0.22 12.78 -7.17
C LEU A 216 0.73 11.79 -7.82
N SER A 217 0.19 10.75 -8.43
CA SER A 217 0.96 9.66 -9.05
C SER A 217 0.79 9.66 -10.56
N LEU A 218 1.90 9.70 -11.29
CA LEU A 218 1.95 9.33 -12.70
C LEU A 218 2.43 7.88 -12.80
N ILE A 219 1.56 7.01 -13.32
CA ILE A 219 1.81 5.56 -13.42
C ILE A 219 1.74 5.17 -14.90
N VAL A 220 2.66 4.32 -15.33
CA VAL A 220 2.68 3.69 -16.64
C VAL A 220 2.73 2.18 -16.42
N ASN A 221 1.90 1.45 -17.16
CA ASN A 221 2.00 0.00 -17.28
C ASN A 221 2.52 -0.33 -18.69
N PRO A 222 3.84 -0.56 -18.86
CA PRO A 222 4.43 -0.84 -20.18
C PRO A 222 3.83 -2.07 -20.86
N SER A 223 3.55 -3.13 -20.09
CA SER A 223 2.96 -4.37 -20.61
C SER A 223 1.56 -4.14 -21.18
N LYS A 224 0.71 -3.40 -20.46
CA LYS A 224 -0.68 -3.08 -20.89
C LYS A 224 -0.75 -1.85 -21.81
N LYS A 225 0.36 -1.14 -22.05
CA LYS A 225 0.43 0.12 -22.82
C LYS A 225 -0.56 1.17 -22.32
N SER A 226 -0.71 1.27 -21.00
CA SER A 226 -1.62 2.22 -20.35
C SER A 226 -0.87 3.17 -19.43
N THR A 227 -1.51 4.30 -19.11
CA THR A 227 -1.01 5.29 -18.16
C THR A 227 -2.15 5.87 -17.34
N TYR A 228 -1.84 6.27 -16.11
CA TYR A 228 -2.80 6.80 -15.15
C TYR A 228 -2.17 8.01 -14.45
N LEU A 229 -2.97 9.05 -14.25
CA LEU A 229 -2.66 10.15 -13.36
C LEU A 229 -3.66 10.12 -12.21
N VAL A 230 -3.19 9.82 -11.01
CA VAL A 230 -4.03 9.56 -9.84
C VAL A 230 -3.74 10.59 -8.77
N ALA A 231 -4.76 11.35 -8.38
CA ALA A 231 -4.73 12.16 -7.17
C ALA A 231 -5.27 11.36 -5.98
N GLY A 232 -4.70 11.60 -4.79
CA GLY A 232 -5.11 10.97 -3.54
C GLY A 232 -4.99 11.90 -2.35
N ILE A 233 -5.83 11.69 -1.34
CA ILE A 233 -5.79 12.39 -0.06
C ILE A 233 -5.92 11.35 1.06
N THR A 234 -5.14 11.50 2.13
CA THR A 234 -5.17 10.63 3.31
C THR A 234 -5.65 11.39 4.54
N PHE A 235 -6.56 10.78 5.30
CA PHE A 235 -7.05 11.27 6.60
C PHE A 235 -6.55 10.40 7.75
#